data_AF-A0A534MLT4-F1
#
_entry.id   AF-A0A534MLT4-F1
#
_cell.length_a   1.000
_cell.length_b   1.000
_cell.length_c   1.000
_cell.angle_alpha   90.00
_cell.angle_beta   90.00
_cell.angle_gamma   90.00
#
_symmetry.space_group_name_H-M   'P 1'
#
loop_
_entity.id
_entity.type
_entity.pdbx_description
1 polymer ?
#
loop_
_entity_poly.entity_id
_entity_poly.type
_entity_poly.pdbx_seq_one_letter_code
_entity_poly.pdbx_strand_id
1 'polypeptide(L)'
;MSAIGAYASTLFALDLTGIMLILAAFAHVISIEERNLVAPELARLFRNGRNRLAILSLATAVSIAPQFWEWTLLGVPTRLYIWYLPLISYWVGRLVRPQSRTYRIS
;
A
#
# COMPACT_ATOMS: atom_id res chain seq x y z
N MET A 1 -1.80 20.10 -19.30
CA MET A 1 -1.63 18.64 -19.47
C MET A 1 -2.48 18.17 -20.63
N SER A 2 -1.99 17.27 -21.47
CA SER A 2 -2.81 16.67 -22.53
C SER A 2 -3.90 15.78 -21.91
N ALA A 3 -5.08 15.72 -22.53
CA ALA A 3 -6.20 14.89 -22.05
C ALA A 3 -5.81 13.41 -21.90
N ILE A 4 -4.92 12.93 -22.77
CA ILE A 4 -4.34 11.58 -22.72
C ILE A 4 -3.55 11.35 -21.43
N GLY A 5 -2.72 12.33 -21.01
CA GLY A 5 -1.92 12.21 -19.80
C GLY A 5 -2.77 12.22 -18.52
N ALA A 6 -3.89 12.94 -18.53
CA ALA A 6 -4.85 12.92 -17.42
C ALA A 6 -5.54 11.55 -17.31
N TYR A 7 -5.98 10.98 -18.43
CA TYR A 7 -6.61 9.66 -18.47
C TYR A 7 -5.67 8.53 -18.06
N ALA A 8 -4.45 8.50 -18.61
CA ALA A 8 -3.43 7.51 -18.26
C ALA A 8 -3.07 7.56 -16.77
N SER A 9 -2.96 8.77 -16.20
CA SER A 9 -2.69 8.98 -14.79
C SER A 9 -3.80 8.43 -13.88
N THR A 10 -5.07 8.56 -14.28
CA THR A 10 -6.20 8.04 -13.52
C THR A 10 -6.26 6.52 -13.59
N LEU A 11 -6.01 5.93 -14.76
CA LEU A 11 -5.92 4.48 -14.92
C LEU A 11 -4.80 3.87 -14.07
N PHE A 12 -3.64 4.53 -14.00
CA PHE A 12 -2.56 4.09 -13.13
C PHE A 12 -2.95 4.11 -11.65
N ALA A 13 -3.59 5.18 -11.17
CA ALA A 13 -4.05 5.26 -9.78
C ALA A 13 -5.08 4.18 -9.45
N LEU A 14 -5.97 3.88 -10.40
CA LEU A 14 -6.97 2.81 -10.27
C LEU A 14 -6.31 1.43 -10.20
N ASP A 15 -5.38 1.13 -11.12
CA ASP A 15 -4.62 -0.13 -11.12
C ASP A 15 -3.84 -0.32 -9.82
N LEU A 16 -3.09 0.72 -9.43
CA LEU A 16 -2.29 0.72 -8.20
C LEU A 16 -3.16 0.50 -6.95
N THR A 17 -4.32 1.16 -6.89
CA THR A 17 -5.30 0.96 -5.80
C THR A 17 -5.87 -0.45 -5.82
N GLY A 18 -6.24 -0.95 -7.00
CA GLY A 18 -6.85 -2.26 -7.19
C GLY A 18 -5.94 -3.39 -6.73
N ILE A 19 -4.66 -3.39 -7.15
CA ILE A 19 -3.68 -4.40 -6.75
C ILE A 19 -3.50 -4.41 -5.23
N MET A 20 -3.37 -3.23 -4.59
CA MET A 20 -3.22 -3.16 -3.13
C MET A 20 -4.47 -3.66 -2.39
N LEU A 21 -5.66 -3.38 -2.91
CA LEU A 21 -6.91 -3.83 -2.33
C LEU A 21 -7.05 -5.36 -2.46
N ILE A 22 -6.70 -5.93 -3.61
CA ILE A 22 -6.68 -7.39 -3.83
C ILE A 22 -5.68 -8.06 -2.87
N LEU A 23 -4.47 -7.50 -2.73
CA LEU A 23 -3.48 -8.02 -1.78
C LEU A 23 -3.97 -7.91 -0.33
N ALA A 24 -4.65 -6.82 0.04
CA ALA A 24 -5.25 -6.67 1.36
C ALA A 24 -6.34 -7.73 1.59
N ALA A 25 -7.16 -8.02 0.59
CA ALA A 25 -8.19 -9.07 0.66
C ALA A 25 -7.56 -10.46 0.83
N PHE A 26 -6.52 -10.81 0.07
CA PHE A 26 -5.82 -12.09 0.26
C PHE A 26 -5.15 -12.18 1.63
N ALA A 27 -4.48 -11.12 2.08
CA ALA A 27 -3.91 -11.07 3.43
C ALA A 27 -4.98 -11.20 4.53
N HIS A 28 -6.21 -10.75 4.26
CA HIS A 28 -7.37 -10.94 5.13
C HIS A 28 -7.81 -12.39 5.21
N VAL A 29 -8.03 -13.03 4.06
CA VAL A 29 -8.45 -14.44 3.97
C VAL A 29 -7.42 -15.36 4.62
N ILE A 30 -6.14 -15.21 4.25
CA ILE A 30 -5.04 -16.02 4.80
C ILE A 30 -4.96 -15.84 6.32
N SER A 31 -5.09 -14.60 6.83
CA SER A 31 -5.09 -14.34 8.27
C SER A 31 -6.23 -15.04 9.03
N ILE A 32 -7.36 -15.31 8.39
CA ILE A 32 -8.50 -15.98 9.02
C ILE A 32 -8.31 -17.49 8.98
N GLU A 33 -7.92 -18.04 7.82
CA GLU A 33 -7.74 -19.48 7.61
C GLU A 33 -6.55 -20.05 8.38
N GLU A 34 -5.43 -19.33 8.46
CA GLU A 34 -4.21 -19.81 9.14
C GLU A 34 -4.32 -19.84 10.68
N ARG A 35 -5.39 -19.31 11.28
CA ARG A 35 -5.53 -19.20 12.74
C ARG A 35 -5.46 -20.56 13.46
N ASN A 36 -5.69 -21.66 12.74
CA ASN A 36 -5.64 -23.02 13.28
C ASN A 36 -4.50 -23.90 12.70
N LEU A 37 -3.75 -23.43 11.69
CA LEU A 37 -2.81 -24.28 10.92
C LEU A 37 -1.36 -23.78 10.89
N VAL A 38 -1.08 -22.50 11.20
CA VAL A 38 0.26 -21.92 11.02
C VAL A 38 0.73 -21.19 12.27
N ALA A 39 2.06 -21.14 12.44
CA ALA A 39 2.71 -20.52 13.57
C ALA A 39 2.20 -19.08 13.81
N PRO A 40 1.90 -18.70 15.05
CA PRO A 40 1.27 -17.41 15.38
C PRO A 40 2.07 -16.18 14.94
N GLU A 41 3.36 -16.32 14.66
CA GLU A 41 4.23 -15.28 14.10
C GLU A 41 3.90 -14.96 12.64
N LEU A 42 3.61 -15.97 11.81
CA LEU A 42 3.22 -15.77 10.39
C LEU A 42 1.85 -15.10 10.31
N ALA A 43 0.90 -15.56 11.13
CA ALA A 43 -0.43 -14.96 11.24
C ALA A 43 -0.40 -13.49 11.71
N ARG A 44 0.63 -13.07 12.48
CA ARG A 44 0.86 -11.66 12.84
C ARG A 44 1.45 -10.86 11.68
N LEU A 45 2.35 -11.45 10.91
CA LEU A 45 2.92 -10.80 9.72
C LEU A 45 1.85 -10.50 8.67
N PHE A 46 0.98 -11.45 8.37
CA PHE A 46 -0.12 -11.26 7.41
C PHE A 46 -1.16 -10.25 7.90
N ARG A 47 -1.50 -10.23 9.20
CA ARG A 47 -2.37 -9.19 9.78
C ARG A 47 -1.80 -7.79 9.64
N ASN A 48 -0.50 -7.63 9.91
CA ASN A 48 0.18 -6.35 9.75
C ASN A 48 0.26 -5.94 8.27
N GLY A 49 0.53 -6.91 7.38
CA GLY A 49 0.50 -6.72 5.93
C GLY A 49 -0.86 -6.24 5.45
N ARG A 50 -1.95 -6.88 5.90
CA ARG A 50 -3.34 -6.50 5.59
C ARG A 50 -3.63 -5.06 5.99
N ASN A 51 -3.40 -4.68 7.25
CA ASN A 51 -3.71 -3.33 7.73
C ASN A 51 -2.92 -2.28 6.94
N ARG A 52 -1.65 -2.55 6.65
CA ARG A 52 -0.82 -1.65 5.87
C ARG A 52 -1.29 -1.52 4.43
N LEU A 53 -1.59 -2.63 3.76
CA LEU A 53 -2.10 -2.62 2.39
C LEU A 53 -3.47 -1.94 2.29
N ALA A 54 -4.36 -2.16 3.26
CA ALA A 54 -5.66 -1.48 3.32
C ALA A 54 -5.52 0.04 3.52
N ILE A 55 -4.62 0.48 4.40
CA ILE A 55 -4.35 1.92 4.60
C ILE A 55 -3.74 2.54 3.35
N LEU A 56 -2.76 1.87 2.72
CA LEU A 56 -2.11 2.35 1.51
C LEU A 56 -3.05 2.38 0.30
N SER A 57 -3.93 1.38 0.16
CA SER A 57 -4.96 1.37 -0.87
C SER A 57 -5.94 2.51 -0.66
N LEU A 58 -6.38 2.76 0.57
CA LEU A 58 -7.28 3.87 0.89
C LEU A 58 -6.61 5.22 0.57
N ALA A 59 -5.36 5.40 1.00
CA ALA A 59 -4.59 6.61 0.72
C ALA A 59 -4.43 6.85 -0.79
N THR A 60 -4.17 5.79 -1.56
CA THR A 60 -4.03 5.87 -3.02
C THR A 60 -5.38 6.13 -3.69
N ALA A 61 -6.47 5.53 -3.21
CA ALA A 61 -7.83 5.75 -3.72
C ALA A 61 -8.26 7.22 -3.56
N VAL A 62 -7.89 7.85 -2.44
CA VAL A 62 -8.14 9.28 -2.21
C VAL A 62 -7.53 10.16 -3.31
N SER A 63 -6.38 9.76 -3.89
CA SER A 63 -5.75 10.50 -4.99
C SER A 63 -6.55 10.50 -6.31
N ILE A 64 -7.55 9.62 -6.45
CA ILE A 64 -8.46 9.57 -7.60
C ILE A 64 -9.53 10.66 -7.51
N ALA A 65 -9.78 11.21 -6.31
CA ALA A 65 -10.84 12.18 -6.12
C ALA A 65 -10.59 13.46 -6.95
N PRO A 66 -11.65 14.10 -7.49
CA PRO A 66 -11.52 15.25 -8.40
C PRO A 66 -10.73 16.43 -7.80
N GLN A 67 -10.78 16.56 -6.48
CA GLN A 67 -10.08 17.62 -5.73
C GLN A 67 -8.56 17.57 -5.90
N PHE A 68 -7.97 16.39 -6.07
CA PHE A 68 -6.53 16.22 -6.25
C PHE A 68 -6.06 16.41 -7.70
N TRP A 69 -6.99 16.69 -8.62
CA TRP A 69 -6.67 16.94 -10.03
C TRP A 69 -6.19 18.36 -10.28
N GLU A 70 -6.74 19.32 -9.52
CA GLU A 70 -6.46 20.75 -9.64
C GLU A 70 -5.30 21.20 -8.74
N TRP A 71 -5.00 20.42 -7.69
CA TRP A 71 -3.98 20.78 -6.72
C TRP A 71 -2.57 20.50 -7.27
N THR A 72 -1.78 21.57 -7.33
CA THR A 72 -0.37 21.52 -7.68
C THR A 72 0.45 22.01 -6.49
N LEU A 73 1.49 21.27 -6.13
CA LEU A 73 2.44 21.62 -5.08
C LEU A 73 3.83 21.65 -5.71
N LEU A 74 4.55 22.76 -5.56
CA LEU A 74 5.88 22.95 -6.17
C LEU A 74 5.89 22.72 -7.70
N GLY A 75 4.79 23.04 -8.38
CA GLY A 75 4.62 22.80 -9.82
C GLY A 75 4.35 21.35 -10.22
N VAL A 76 4.18 20.45 -9.25
CA VAL A 76 3.92 19.01 -9.45
C VAL A 76 2.51 18.67 -8.95
N PRO A 77 1.72 17.89 -9.72
CA PRO A 77 0.40 17.43 -9.27
C PRO A 77 0.46 16.69 -7.92
N THR A 78 -0.38 17.06 -6.96
CA THR A 78 -0.34 16.53 -5.57
C THR A 78 -0.49 15.01 -5.50
N ARG A 79 -1.21 14.42 -6.46
CA ARG A 79 -1.38 12.96 -6.59
C ARG A 79 -0.06 12.19 -6.68
N LEU A 80 0.97 12.76 -7.30
CA LEU A 80 2.27 12.10 -7.44
C LEU A 80 2.92 11.87 -6.07
N TYR A 81 2.78 12.82 -5.16
CA TYR A 81 3.28 12.66 -3.78
C TYR A 81 2.53 11.56 -3.02
N ILE A 82 1.23 11.39 -3.27
CA ILE A 82 0.44 10.31 -2.67
C ILE A 82 0.91 8.95 -3.20
N TRP A 83 1.26 8.84 -4.48
CA TRP A 83 1.75 7.60 -5.09
C TRP A 83 3.13 7.18 -4.58
N TYR A 84 3.93 8.12 -4.04
CA TYR A 84 5.17 7.75 -3.37
C TYR A 84 4.94 6.96 -2.08
N LEU A 85 3.83 7.18 -1.38
CA LEU A 85 3.54 6.53 -0.09
C LEU A 85 3.66 5.00 -0.14
N PRO A 86 2.98 4.27 -1.05
CA PRO A 86 3.13 2.81 -1.14
C PRO A 86 4.54 2.38 -1.51
N LEU A 87 5.24 3.11 -2.39
CA LEU A 87 6.60 2.80 -2.84
C LEU A 87 7.63 2.93 -1.71
N ILE A 88 7.56 4.02 -0.95
CA ILE A 88 8.49 4.26 0.16
C ILE A 88 8.08 3.51 1.42
N SER A 89 6.84 3.04 1.49
CA SER A 89 6.30 2.39 2.68
C SER A 89 7.25 1.31 3.16
N TYR A 90 7.71 0.41 2.26
CA TYR A 90 8.61 -0.70 2.58
C TYR A 90 9.84 -0.23 3.36
N TRP A 91 10.52 0.81 2.88
CA TRP A 91 11.69 1.40 3.51
C TRP A 91 11.38 1.99 4.88
N VAL A 92 10.25 2.69 5.02
CA VAL A 92 9.77 3.22 6.31
C VAL A 92 9.51 2.07 7.30
N GLY A 93 8.87 0.99 6.86
CA GLY A 93 8.64 -0.19 7.70
C GLY A 93 9.94 -0.86 8.14
N ARG A 94 10.95 -0.87 7.27
CA ARG A 94 12.29 -1.38 7.55
C ARG A 94 13.07 -0.51 8.54
N LEU A 95 12.87 0.80 8.51
CA LEU A 95 13.49 1.75 9.45
C LEU A 95 12.83 1.70 10.83
N VAL A 96 11.50 1.51 10.90
CA VAL A 96 10.75 1.46 12.17
C VAL A 96 10.90 0.11 12.87
N ARG A 97 10.99 -0.98 12.10
CA ARG A 97 11.32 -2.32 12.61
C ARG A 97 12.44 -2.90 11.76
N PRO A 98 13.70 -2.48 11.97
CA PRO A 98 14.83 -3.22 11.44
C PRO A 98 14.65 -4.63 12.00
N GLN A 99 14.52 -5.63 11.14
CA GLN A 99 14.38 -7.03 11.56
C GLN A 99 15.42 -7.29 12.64
N SER A 100 14.97 -7.38 13.90
CA SER A 100 15.81 -7.87 14.98
C SER A 100 16.11 -9.29 14.57
N ARG A 101 17.35 -9.45 14.13
CA ARG A 101 18.01 -10.66 13.68
C ARG A 101 17.93 -11.69 14.79
N THR A 102 16.81 -12.38 14.90
CA THR A 102 16.63 -13.49 15.84
C THR A 102 16.30 -14.75 15.04
N TYR A 103 17.22 -15.09 14.15
CA TYR A 103 17.47 -16.49 13.83
C TYR A 103 18.93 -16.74 14.21
N ARG A 104 19.19 -16.86 15.51
CA ARG A 104 20.35 -17.62 15.95
C ARG A 104 19.94 -19.08 15.77
N ILE A 105 20.49 -19.67 14.72
CA ILE A 105 20.71 -21.09 14.63
C ILE A 105 21.59 -21.44 15.84
N SER A 106 21.06 -22.20 16.80
CA SER A 106 21.83 -23.03 17.71
C SER A 106 21.00 -24.25 18.07
#